data_AF-A0A9N9IEA9-F1
#
_entry.id   AF-A0A9N9IEA9-F1
#
_cell.length_a   1.000
_cell.length_b   1.000
_cell.length_c   1.000
_cell.angle_alpha   90.00
_cell.angle_beta   90.00
_cell.angle_gamma   90.00
#
_symmetry.space_group_name_H-M   'P 1'
#
loop_
_entity.id
_entity.type
_entity.pdbx_description
1 polymer ?
#
loop_
_entity_poly.entity_id
_entity_poly.type
_entity_poly.pdbx_seq_one_letter_code
_entity_poly.pdbx_strand_id
1 'polypeptide(L)'
;FQTNLDYDDPTEIVFSTSQTSAKLFKSLTVEPESNVRVYIRFRPQPSREFQELYHQRNPDLFEEKTVEIYVNCRLVKDYQKTVILKAECRMPSLVVEYEEFDSFKGKISRRDINSKEDDEWIIQFNQDFREIKIKNLLQIPLEYEIVNDTMYFVLEFPTENKIITSESFHDVIVRPNIKSLIKNVESVRREKYIQENITVYNRNRPLENYWIALRISFGYVSNFQLASGYKVSYAFSMLENHTVRFLSDFNQNLHLFVPSETPNDEQTNKKMVDLRFQYYFIVDQLVYYATIKTSENWFQLASLLFGTVLGRQTFQKFGPAYLKKPDNTEQDVKVWPEILVKWVSPLNYFISFFPYQNPMLETLKELHKNLITIL
;
A
#
# COMPACT_ATOMS: atom_id res chain seq x y z
N PHE A 1 -11.34 21.67 17.62
CA PHE A 1 -10.03 21.77 16.93
C PHE A 1 -10.09 22.96 16.00
N GLN A 2 -8.96 23.61 15.77
CA GLN A 2 -8.75 24.65 14.77
C GLN A 2 -7.58 24.21 13.89
N THR A 3 -7.58 24.63 12.63
CA THR A 3 -6.53 24.33 11.64
C THR A 3 -6.05 25.61 10.98
N ASN A 4 -4.81 25.62 10.49
CA ASN A 4 -4.23 26.71 9.68
C ASN A 4 -4.61 26.63 8.19
N LEU A 5 -5.41 25.64 7.79
CA LEU A 5 -5.89 25.51 6.40
C LEU A 5 -6.89 26.60 6.06
N ASP A 6 -6.77 27.15 4.84
CA ASP A 6 -7.74 28.06 4.27
C ASP A 6 -9.09 27.38 4.04
N TYR A 7 -10.16 28.17 4.02
CA TYR A 7 -11.53 27.66 3.85
C TYR A 7 -11.73 26.88 2.54
N ASP A 8 -11.03 27.30 1.48
CA ASP A 8 -11.15 26.71 0.14
C ASP A 8 -10.11 25.61 -0.15
N ASP A 9 -9.27 25.26 0.83
CA ASP A 9 -8.24 24.23 0.67
C ASP A 9 -8.88 22.85 0.44
N PRO A 10 -8.46 22.09 -0.60
CA PRO A 10 -9.06 20.80 -0.93
C PRO A 10 -8.65 19.65 0.01
N THR A 11 -7.79 19.90 1.00
CA THR A 11 -7.30 18.91 1.96
C THR A 11 -8.39 18.46 2.92
N GLU A 12 -8.65 17.16 2.97
CA GLU A 12 -9.60 16.60 3.93
C GLU A 12 -8.90 16.11 5.20
N ILE A 13 -9.42 16.51 6.37
CA ILE A 13 -8.98 16.04 7.68
C ILE A 13 -10.16 15.52 8.46
N VAL A 14 -10.14 14.23 8.75
CA VAL A 14 -11.22 13.58 9.49
C VAL A 14 -10.68 12.92 10.74
N PHE A 15 -11.18 13.33 11.90
CA PHE A 15 -10.86 12.74 13.19
C PHE A 15 -11.81 11.58 13.51
N SER A 16 -11.27 10.47 13.98
CA SER A 16 -12.07 9.32 14.35
C SER A 16 -11.57 8.60 15.60
N THR A 17 -12.49 8.01 16.37
CA THR A 17 -12.18 7.05 17.44
C THR A 17 -11.98 5.63 16.93
N SER A 18 -12.18 5.37 15.63
CA SER A 18 -12.00 4.05 15.01
C SER A 18 -11.01 4.13 13.86
N GLN A 19 -10.15 3.12 13.77
CA GLN A 19 -9.21 2.95 12.66
C GLN A 19 -9.96 2.61 11.36
N THR A 20 -10.86 1.63 11.44
CA THR A 20 -11.51 1.00 10.28
C THR A 20 -12.70 1.80 9.73
N SER A 21 -13.39 2.57 10.57
CA SER A 21 -14.59 3.32 10.18
C SER A 21 -14.52 4.78 10.66
N ALA A 22 -15.11 5.71 9.92
CA ALA A 22 -15.16 7.12 10.33
C ALA A 22 -16.20 7.30 11.46
N LYS A 23 -15.77 7.08 12.70
CA LYS A 23 -16.52 7.44 13.91
C LYS A 23 -16.13 8.84 14.37
N LEU A 24 -16.84 9.85 13.89
CA LEU A 24 -16.56 11.26 14.16
C LEU A 24 -16.89 11.64 15.60
N PHE A 25 -16.19 12.64 16.14
CA PHE A 25 -16.46 13.19 17.46
C PHE A 25 -16.13 14.69 17.50
N LYS A 26 -16.80 15.43 18.39
CA LYS A 26 -16.54 16.87 18.62
C LYS A 26 -15.70 17.13 19.87
N SER A 27 -15.92 16.32 20.91
CA SER A 27 -15.18 16.36 22.17
C SER A 27 -15.05 14.94 22.70
N LEU A 28 -13.90 14.65 23.33
CA LEU A 28 -13.66 13.38 24.01
C LEU A 28 -13.43 13.64 25.49
N THR A 29 -14.09 12.85 26.32
CA THR A 29 -13.80 12.77 27.75
C THR A 29 -12.76 11.68 27.94
N VAL A 30 -11.68 12.00 28.65
CA VAL A 30 -10.62 11.05 29.02
C VAL A 30 -10.68 10.90 30.53
N GLU A 31 -10.94 9.69 31.01
CA GLU A 31 -10.99 9.38 32.43
C GLU A 31 -9.58 9.51 33.07
N PRO A 32 -9.49 9.74 34.39
CA PRO A 32 -8.21 9.72 35.10
C PRO A 32 -7.42 8.44 34.81
N GLU A 33 -6.10 8.57 34.64
CA GLU A 33 -5.18 7.46 34.34
C GLU A 33 -5.52 6.65 33.07
N SER A 34 -6.43 7.15 32.23
CA SER A 34 -6.82 6.52 30.98
C SER A 34 -6.23 7.23 29.76
N ASN A 35 -6.33 6.59 28.61
CA ASN A 35 -6.02 7.20 27.33
C ASN A 35 -7.13 6.94 26.32
N VAL A 36 -7.28 7.86 25.36
CA VAL A 36 -8.19 7.69 24.23
C VAL A 36 -7.40 7.88 22.95
N ARG A 37 -7.53 6.93 22.02
CA ARG A 37 -6.87 7.00 20.73
C ARG A 37 -7.74 7.74 19.72
N VAL A 38 -7.13 8.72 19.07
CA VAL A 38 -7.70 9.45 17.95
C VAL A 38 -6.92 9.10 16.70
N TYR A 39 -7.63 8.63 15.69
CA TYR A 39 -7.12 8.38 14.36
C TYR A 39 -7.40 9.62 13.50
N ILE A 40 -6.38 10.07 12.77
CA ILE A 40 -6.52 11.17 11.82
C ILE A 40 -6.47 10.56 10.42
N ARG A 41 -7.56 10.71 9.67
CA ARG A 41 -7.60 10.41 8.24
C ARG A 41 -7.24 11.69 7.52
N PHE A 42 -6.00 11.75 7.08
CA PHE A 42 -5.43 12.90 6.40
C PHE A 42 -5.36 12.60 4.90
N ARG A 43 -6.08 13.37 4.09
CA ARG A 43 -6.04 13.30 2.62
C ARG A 43 -5.56 14.65 2.07
N PRO A 44 -4.24 14.87 2.08
CA PRO A 44 -3.68 16.08 1.51
C PRO A 44 -3.90 16.08 0.00
N GLN A 45 -4.35 17.21 -0.54
CA GLN A 45 -4.45 17.44 -1.98
C GLN A 45 -3.66 18.70 -2.33
N PRO A 46 -3.03 18.79 -3.51
CA PRO A 46 -2.38 20.02 -3.94
C PRO A 46 -3.36 21.21 -3.94
N SER A 47 -2.88 22.43 -3.68
CA SER A 47 -3.65 23.67 -3.81
C SER A 47 -4.19 23.87 -5.22
N ARG A 48 -5.26 24.67 -5.38
CA ARG A 48 -5.91 24.85 -6.69
C ARG A 48 -4.96 25.51 -7.69
N GLU A 49 -4.14 26.45 -7.23
CA GLU A 49 -3.10 27.09 -8.02
C GLU A 49 -2.08 26.06 -8.54
N PHE A 50 -1.70 25.10 -7.70
CA PHE A 50 -0.81 24.01 -8.09
C PHE A 50 -1.49 23.04 -9.05
N GLN A 51 -2.80 22.79 -8.88
CA GLN A 51 -3.59 21.96 -9.80
C GLN A 51 -3.74 22.63 -11.18
N GLU A 52 -3.90 23.95 -11.25
CA GLU A 52 -4.07 24.72 -12.51
C GLU A 52 -2.80 24.75 -13.38
N LEU A 53 -1.62 24.58 -12.78
CA LEU A 53 -0.34 24.42 -13.49
C LEU A 53 -0.23 23.06 -14.25
N TYR A 54 -1.34 22.34 -14.39
CA TYR A 54 -1.49 21.02 -15.01
C TYR A 54 -0.77 20.83 -16.34
N HIS A 55 -0.59 21.90 -17.13
CA HIS A 55 -0.02 21.85 -18.47
C HIS A 55 1.52 21.89 -18.54
N GLN A 56 2.22 22.23 -17.45
CA GLN A 56 3.69 22.38 -17.43
C GLN A 56 4.44 21.15 -16.84
N ARG A 57 3.81 19.97 -16.90
CA ARG A 57 4.12 18.72 -16.16
C ARG A 57 5.61 18.36 -16.03
N ASN A 58 6.24 18.79 -14.94
CA ASN A 58 7.31 18.01 -14.32
C ASN A 58 6.66 17.02 -13.33
N PRO A 59 6.70 15.70 -13.59
CA PRO A 59 6.04 14.71 -12.72
C PRO A 59 6.62 14.68 -11.30
N ASP A 60 7.86 15.15 -11.11
CA ASP A 60 8.54 15.11 -9.82
C ASP A 60 8.28 16.36 -8.97
N LEU A 61 7.61 17.38 -9.52
CA LEU A 61 7.21 18.57 -8.77
C LEU A 61 6.16 18.18 -7.71
N PHE A 62 6.35 18.70 -6.49
CA PHE A 62 5.42 18.50 -5.38
C PHE A 62 5.25 19.79 -4.59
N GLU A 63 4.11 19.91 -3.92
CA GLU A 63 3.81 20.95 -2.95
C GLU A 63 3.95 20.36 -1.53
N GLU A 64 4.76 20.96 -0.67
CA GLU A 64 4.78 20.57 0.75
C GLU A 64 3.64 21.25 1.49
N LYS A 65 2.69 20.45 2.01
CA LYS A 65 1.60 20.94 2.86
C LYS A 65 1.93 20.69 4.32
N THR A 66 1.90 21.77 5.10
CA THR A 66 2.02 21.74 6.57
C THR A 66 0.70 22.15 7.21
N VAL A 67 0.08 21.22 7.93
CA VAL A 67 -1.16 21.44 8.67
C VAL A 67 -0.88 21.43 10.17
N GLU A 68 -1.29 22.48 10.85
CA GLU A 68 -1.26 22.58 12.30
C GLU A 68 -2.66 22.27 12.86
N ILE A 69 -2.72 21.30 13.77
CA ILE A 69 -3.94 20.91 14.48
C ILE A 69 -3.80 21.31 15.94
N TYR A 70 -4.68 22.21 16.40
CA TYR A 70 -4.67 22.67 17.79
C TYR A 70 -5.63 21.84 18.67
N VAL A 71 -5.06 21.16 19.66
CA VAL A 71 -5.74 20.33 20.65
C VAL A 71 -5.82 21.07 21.98
N ASN A 72 -7.04 21.40 22.41
CA ASN A 72 -7.30 22.15 23.64
C ASN A 72 -7.84 21.24 24.74
N CYS A 73 -7.46 21.49 25.98
CA CYS A 73 -8.03 20.82 27.15
C CYS A 73 -9.02 21.77 27.84
N ARG A 74 -10.27 21.32 28.04
CA ARG A 74 -11.29 22.15 28.71
C ARG A 74 -11.02 22.37 30.20
N LEU A 75 -10.31 21.45 30.85
CA LEU A 75 -10.06 21.48 32.29
C LEU A 75 -8.83 22.30 32.67
N VAL A 76 -7.89 22.47 31.73
CA VAL A 76 -6.66 23.22 31.96
C VAL A 76 -6.75 24.51 31.16
N LYS A 77 -6.91 25.63 31.86
CA LYS A 77 -6.94 26.95 31.23
C LYS A 77 -5.65 27.15 30.42
N ASP A 78 -5.80 27.69 29.21
CA ASP A 78 -4.71 28.02 28.29
C ASP A 78 -3.85 26.82 27.85
N TYR A 79 -4.30 25.58 28.06
CA TYR A 79 -3.64 24.41 27.49
C TYR A 79 -3.98 24.28 26.00
N GLN A 80 -2.95 24.36 25.18
CA GLN A 80 -2.99 24.06 23.76
C GLN A 80 -1.79 23.20 23.38
N LYS A 81 -2.06 22.08 22.71
CA LYS A 81 -1.04 21.26 22.08
C LYS A 81 -1.20 21.27 20.58
N THR A 82 -0.14 21.62 19.86
CA THR A 82 -0.13 21.62 18.39
C THR A 82 0.38 20.28 17.89
N VAL A 83 -0.37 19.67 16.98
CA VAL A 83 0.06 18.51 16.20
C VAL A 83 0.32 18.98 14.78
N ILE A 84 1.53 18.81 14.28
CA ILE A 84 1.94 19.22 12.94
C ILE A 84 1.89 18.01 12.03
N LEU A 85 1.10 18.09 10.96
CA LEU A 85 1.09 17.12 9.87
C LEU A 85 1.81 17.72 8.67
N LYS A 86 2.71 16.94 8.07
CA LYS A 86 3.42 17.32 6.85
C LYS A 86 3.15 16.30 5.76
N ALA A 87 2.92 16.76 4.53
CA ALA A 87 2.77 15.90 3.37
C ALA A 87 3.39 16.51 2.12
N GLU A 88 4.01 15.67 1.29
CA GLU A 88 4.39 16.00 -0.08
C GLU A 88 3.21 15.68 -1.00
N CYS A 89 2.59 16.70 -1.58
CA CYS A 89 1.43 16.57 -2.48
C CYS A 89 1.90 16.60 -3.93
N ARG A 90 1.61 15.55 -4.69
CA ARG A 90 1.91 15.46 -6.12
C ARG A 90 0.63 15.30 -6.92
N MET A 91 0.64 15.77 -8.16
CA MET A 91 -0.41 15.43 -9.11
C MET A 91 -0.32 13.95 -9.51
N PRO A 92 -1.48 13.27 -9.68
CA PRO A 92 -1.49 11.88 -10.11
C PRO A 92 -0.99 11.76 -11.56
N SER A 93 -0.14 10.77 -11.78
CA SER A 93 0.32 10.34 -13.10
C SER A 93 -0.56 9.24 -13.71
N LEU A 94 -1.27 8.47 -12.87
CA LEU A 94 -2.18 7.42 -13.32
C LEU A 94 -3.59 7.63 -12.78
N VAL A 95 -4.58 7.24 -13.58
CA VAL A 95 -5.98 7.13 -13.16
C VAL A 95 -6.49 5.75 -13.49
N VAL A 96 -7.25 5.16 -12.57
CA VAL A 96 -7.92 3.88 -12.75
C VAL A 96 -9.41 4.13 -12.81
N GLU A 97 -10.03 3.78 -13.94
CA GLU A 97 -11.47 3.77 -14.12
C GLU A 97 -11.97 2.33 -13.95
N TYR A 98 -12.77 2.12 -12.90
CA TYR A 98 -13.39 0.84 -12.58
C TYR A 98 -14.66 1.09 -11.75
N GLU A 99 -15.72 0.35 -12.03
CA GLU A 99 -16.97 0.43 -11.29
C GLU A 99 -16.83 -0.20 -9.90
N GLU A 100 -16.31 0.54 -8.93
CA GLU A 100 -15.93 -0.01 -7.62
C GLU A 100 -17.04 -0.85 -6.98
N PHE A 101 -18.28 -0.39 -7.00
CA PHE A 101 -19.40 -1.02 -6.29
C PHE A 101 -20.07 -2.18 -7.03
N ASP A 102 -19.75 -2.40 -8.31
CA ASP A 102 -20.33 -3.54 -9.03
C ASP A 102 -19.64 -4.87 -8.62
N SER A 103 -20.32 -5.99 -8.84
CA SER A 103 -19.86 -7.33 -8.45
C SER A 103 -20.23 -8.38 -9.49
N PHE A 104 -19.40 -9.41 -9.65
CA PHE A 104 -19.75 -10.60 -10.39
C PHE A 104 -20.88 -11.35 -9.68
N LYS A 105 -22.10 -11.17 -10.18
CA LYS A 105 -23.29 -11.86 -9.68
C LYS A 105 -23.38 -13.24 -10.33
N GLY A 106 -23.52 -14.28 -9.52
CA GLY A 106 -23.60 -15.64 -10.01
C GLY A 106 -24.51 -16.54 -9.18
N LYS A 107 -24.65 -17.78 -9.65
CA LYS A 107 -25.40 -18.86 -8.98
C LYS A 107 -24.53 -20.11 -8.90
N ILE A 108 -24.71 -20.85 -7.80
CA ILE A 108 -24.07 -22.15 -7.56
C ILE A 108 -25.17 -23.21 -7.58
N SER A 109 -24.99 -24.24 -8.39
CA SER A 109 -25.92 -25.36 -8.52
C SER A 109 -25.16 -26.68 -8.54
N ARG A 110 -25.86 -27.79 -8.25
CA ARG A 110 -25.32 -29.14 -8.43
C ARG A 110 -25.82 -29.70 -9.76
N ARG A 111 -24.97 -30.43 -10.48
CA ARG A 111 -25.42 -31.27 -11.61
C ARG A 111 -26.29 -32.42 -11.05
N ASP A 112 -27.37 -32.77 -11.73
CA ASP A 112 -28.44 -33.64 -11.23
C ASP A 112 -27.97 -35.02 -10.71
N ILE A 113 -28.67 -35.51 -9.68
CA ILE A 113 -28.44 -36.74 -8.89
C ILE A 113 -28.58 -38.04 -9.72
N ASN A 114 -28.99 -37.96 -10.98
CA ASN A 114 -29.28 -39.14 -11.82
C ASN A 114 -28.07 -39.68 -12.60
N SER A 115 -26.93 -38.98 -12.63
CA SER A 115 -25.67 -39.54 -13.14
C SER A 115 -24.81 -40.04 -11.98
N LYS A 116 -24.53 -41.35 -11.94
CA LYS A 116 -23.62 -41.99 -10.96
C LYS A 116 -22.15 -41.58 -11.12
N GLU A 117 -21.87 -40.64 -12.02
CA GLU A 117 -20.55 -40.07 -12.28
C GLU A 117 -20.60 -38.58 -11.92
N ASP A 118 -19.92 -38.29 -10.81
CA ASP A 118 -19.48 -37.00 -10.27
C ASP A 118 -20.53 -35.95 -9.85
N ASP A 119 -20.59 -35.73 -8.52
CA ASP A 119 -21.18 -34.58 -7.81
C ASP A 119 -20.46 -33.26 -8.21
N GLU A 120 -20.49 -32.89 -9.48
CA GLU A 120 -19.83 -31.67 -9.96
C GLU A 120 -20.67 -30.43 -9.66
N TRP A 121 -20.05 -29.48 -8.96
CA TRP A 121 -20.61 -28.16 -8.75
C TRP A 121 -20.50 -27.30 -10.01
N ILE A 122 -21.60 -26.63 -10.36
CA ILE A 122 -21.66 -25.70 -11.49
C ILE A 122 -21.81 -24.29 -10.94
N ILE A 123 -20.90 -23.41 -11.36
CA ILE A 123 -20.90 -21.98 -11.04
C ILE A 123 -21.12 -21.20 -12.33
N GLN A 124 -22.17 -20.38 -12.36
CA GLN A 124 -22.52 -19.54 -13.51
C GLN A 124 -22.58 -18.09 -13.07
N PHE A 125 -21.99 -17.20 -13.86
CA PHE A 125 -22.03 -15.75 -13.64
C PHE A 125 -22.91 -15.08 -14.69
N ASN A 126 -23.53 -13.96 -14.33
CA ASN A 126 -24.31 -13.15 -15.26
C ASN A 126 -23.43 -12.38 -16.24
N GLN A 127 -22.16 -12.17 -15.88
CA GLN A 127 -21.15 -11.49 -16.67
C GLN A 127 -19.86 -12.30 -16.66
N ASP A 128 -19.26 -12.47 -17.84
CA ASP A 128 -18.07 -13.30 -17.99
C ASP A 128 -16.79 -12.56 -17.61
N PHE A 129 -16.81 -11.23 -17.72
CA PHE A 129 -15.68 -10.37 -17.38
C PHE A 129 -16.12 -8.96 -16.99
N ARG A 130 -15.17 -8.20 -16.47
CA ARG A 130 -15.26 -6.76 -16.23
C ARG A 130 -13.98 -6.08 -16.66
N GLU A 131 -14.05 -4.81 -17.03
CA GLU A 131 -12.91 -4.04 -17.52
C GLU A 131 -12.40 -3.07 -16.45
N ILE A 132 -11.08 -2.98 -16.34
CA ILE A 132 -10.36 -1.95 -15.59
C ILE A 132 -9.59 -1.13 -16.61
N LYS A 133 -9.83 0.17 -16.66
CA LYS A 133 -9.11 1.06 -17.57
C LYS A 133 -8.08 1.88 -16.82
N ILE A 134 -6.81 1.73 -17.20
CA ILE A 134 -5.68 2.46 -16.60
C ILE A 134 -5.25 3.52 -17.58
N LYS A 135 -5.33 4.79 -17.19
CA LYS A 135 -5.00 5.95 -18.02
C LYS A 135 -3.69 6.58 -17.57
N ASN A 136 -2.84 6.91 -18.53
CA ASN A 136 -1.67 7.75 -18.28
C ASN A 136 -2.08 9.23 -18.36
N LEU A 137 -1.89 9.97 -17.29
CA LEU A 137 -2.12 11.40 -17.23
C LEU A 137 -0.88 12.23 -17.54
N LEU A 138 0.25 11.62 -17.91
CA LEU A 138 1.48 12.32 -18.23
C LEU A 138 1.73 12.40 -19.74
N GLN A 139 2.58 13.35 -20.11
CA GLN A 139 3.11 13.50 -21.47
C GLN A 139 4.29 12.53 -21.75
N ILE A 140 4.73 11.80 -20.74
CA ILE A 140 5.81 10.81 -20.81
C ILE A 140 5.23 9.40 -20.64
N PRO A 141 5.91 8.35 -21.14
CA PRO A 141 5.47 6.98 -20.94
C PRO A 141 5.38 6.62 -19.45
N LEU A 142 4.27 5.99 -19.06
CA LEU A 142 4.02 5.49 -17.72
C LEU A 142 4.23 3.98 -17.70
N GLU A 143 5.17 3.51 -16.88
CA GLU A 143 5.31 2.09 -16.58
C GLU A 143 4.51 1.75 -15.32
N TYR A 144 3.62 0.75 -15.41
CA TYR A 144 2.79 0.32 -14.28
C TYR A 144 2.94 -1.17 -14.00
N GLU A 145 2.52 -1.59 -12.81
CA GLU A 145 2.46 -3.00 -12.42
C GLU A 145 1.13 -3.25 -11.70
N ILE A 146 0.42 -4.31 -12.08
CA ILE A 146 -0.74 -4.78 -11.32
C ILE A 146 -0.33 -6.01 -10.56
N VAL A 147 -0.35 -5.92 -9.23
CA VAL A 147 -0.10 -7.07 -8.39
C VAL A 147 -1.43 -7.77 -8.11
N ASN A 148 -1.55 -9.00 -8.60
CA ASN A 148 -2.71 -9.85 -8.44
C ASN A 148 -2.40 -11.05 -7.55
N ASP A 149 -2.62 -10.87 -6.25
CA ASP A 149 -2.56 -11.94 -5.25
C ASP A 149 -3.97 -12.45 -4.88
N THR A 150 -4.92 -12.38 -5.82
CA THR A 150 -6.29 -12.83 -5.58
C THR A 150 -6.44 -14.32 -5.85
N MET A 151 -7.24 -14.99 -5.03
CA MET A 151 -7.51 -16.42 -5.18
C MET A 151 -8.59 -16.69 -6.22
N TYR A 152 -9.60 -15.82 -6.27
CA TYR A 152 -10.85 -16.02 -7.01
C TYR A 152 -10.97 -15.14 -8.25
N PHE A 153 -9.96 -14.34 -8.59
CA PHE A 153 -9.96 -13.53 -9.80
C PHE A 153 -8.72 -13.80 -10.66
N VAL A 154 -8.89 -13.70 -11.97
CA VAL A 154 -7.82 -13.77 -12.97
C VAL A 154 -7.82 -12.45 -13.72
N LEU A 155 -6.62 -11.93 -13.97
CA LEU A 155 -6.42 -10.75 -14.82
C LEU A 155 -5.86 -11.19 -16.16
N GLU A 156 -6.48 -10.70 -17.23
CA GLU A 156 -6.04 -10.87 -18.61
C GLU A 156 -5.61 -9.50 -19.13
N PHE A 157 -4.39 -9.44 -19.68
CA PHE A 157 -3.79 -8.22 -20.21
C PHE A 157 -3.83 -8.27 -21.74
N PRO A 158 -4.35 -7.25 -22.43
CA PRO A 158 -4.37 -7.20 -23.90
C PRO A 158 -2.98 -6.96 -24.48
N THR A 159 -2.08 -6.36 -23.69
CA THR A 159 -0.70 -6.09 -24.06
C THR A 159 0.24 -6.64 -23.00
N GLU A 160 1.28 -7.36 -23.43
CA GLU A 160 2.33 -7.85 -22.51
C GLU A 160 3.17 -6.70 -21.94
N ASN A 161 3.32 -5.61 -22.71
CA ASN A 161 4.03 -4.42 -22.28
C ASN A 161 3.15 -3.59 -21.34
N LYS A 162 3.60 -3.40 -20.10
CA LYS A 162 2.92 -2.56 -19.09
C LYS A 162 3.38 -1.10 -19.15
N ILE A 163 3.54 -0.59 -20.36
CA ILE A 163 3.94 0.79 -20.64
C ILE A 163 2.81 1.47 -21.40
N ILE A 164 2.22 2.48 -20.78
CA ILE A 164 1.16 3.30 -21.37
C ILE A 164 1.83 4.54 -21.96
N THR A 165 1.64 4.78 -23.26
CA THR A 165 2.15 5.98 -23.93
C THR A 165 1.46 7.25 -23.41
N SER A 166 1.93 8.42 -23.83
CA SER A 166 1.35 9.70 -23.43
C SER A 166 -0.15 9.75 -23.67
N GLU A 167 -0.92 10.11 -22.63
CA GLU A 167 -2.37 10.33 -22.68
C GLU A 167 -3.20 9.17 -23.26
N SER A 168 -2.63 7.95 -23.25
CA SER A 168 -3.32 6.74 -23.67
C SER A 168 -3.79 5.92 -22.46
N PHE A 169 -4.39 4.76 -22.74
CA PHE A 169 -4.91 3.87 -21.71
C PHE A 169 -4.73 2.42 -22.09
N HIS A 170 -4.66 1.55 -21.08
CA HIS A 170 -4.75 0.11 -21.22
C HIS A 170 -6.03 -0.39 -20.56
N ASP A 171 -6.72 -1.32 -21.22
CA ASP A 171 -7.84 -2.05 -20.62
C ASP A 171 -7.33 -3.36 -20.04
N VAL A 172 -7.76 -3.73 -18.84
CA VAL A 172 -7.40 -4.99 -18.19
C VAL A 172 -8.69 -5.73 -17.88
N ILE A 173 -8.76 -6.97 -18.34
CA ILE A 173 -9.95 -7.80 -18.22
C ILE A 173 -9.85 -8.60 -16.93
N VAL A 174 -10.85 -8.48 -16.06
CA VAL A 174 -11.00 -9.25 -14.83
C VAL A 174 -11.99 -10.37 -15.09
N ARG A 175 -11.65 -11.61 -14.70
CA ARG A 175 -12.55 -12.77 -14.77
C ARG A 175 -12.61 -13.51 -13.43
N PRO A 176 -13.75 -14.13 -13.09
CA PRO A 176 -13.81 -15.08 -11.97
C PRO A 176 -12.95 -16.32 -12.26
N ASN A 177 -12.12 -16.71 -11.29
CA ASN A 177 -11.33 -17.93 -11.35
C ASN A 177 -12.22 -19.15 -11.03
N ILE A 178 -12.90 -19.66 -12.05
CA ILE A 178 -13.85 -20.78 -11.91
C ILE A 178 -13.18 -22.02 -11.27
N LYS A 179 -11.93 -22.32 -11.63
CA LYS A 179 -11.19 -23.47 -11.07
C LYS A 179 -11.00 -23.32 -9.55
N SER A 180 -10.55 -22.16 -9.09
CA SER A 180 -10.39 -21.88 -7.66
C SER A 180 -11.73 -21.86 -6.92
N LEU A 181 -12.78 -21.30 -7.53
CA LEU A 181 -14.12 -21.25 -6.96
C LEU A 181 -14.72 -22.65 -6.76
N ILE A 182 -14.61 -23.54 -7.76
CA ILE A 182 -15.07 -24.93 -7.66
C ILE A 182 -14.27 -25.68 -6.59
N LYS A 183 -12.95 -25.53 -6.56
CA LYS A 183 -12.08 -26.15 -5.53
C LYS A 183 -12.46 -25.75 -4.10
N ASN A 184 -13.05 -24.57 -3.91
CA ASN A 184 -13.41 -24.01 -2.60
C ASN A 184 -14.93 -23.83 -2.43
N VAL A 185 -15.73 -24.51 -3.24
CA VAL A 185 -17.18 -24.25 -3.40
C VAL A 185 -17.96 -24.30 -2.08
N GLU A 186 -17.57 -25.15 -1.14
CA GLU A 186 -18.23 -25.22 0.18
C GLU A 186 -18.04 -23.95 1.02
N SER A 187 -16.82 -23.37 1.00
CA SER A 187 -16.51 -22.09 1.65
C SER A 187 -17.28 -20.98 0.96
N VAL A 188 -17.18 -20.94 -0.37
CA VAL A 188 -17.83 -19.92 -1.21
C VAL A 188 -19.35 -19.90 -1.00
N ARG A 189 -20.00 -21.08 -0.94
CA ARG A 189 -21.44 -21.22 -0.72
C ARG A 189 -21.87 -20.75 0.67
N ARG A 190 -21.04 -21.00 1.70
CA ARG A 190 -21.29 -20.57 3.08
C ARG A 190 -21.21 -19.05 3.20
N GLU A 191 -20.18 -18.48 2.60
CA GLU A 191 -19.83 -17.07 2.70
C GLU A 191 -20.71 -16.17 1.83
N LYS A 192 -21.11 -16.66 0.64
CA LYS A 192 -21.95 -16.00 -0.39
C LYS A 192 -21.40 -14.72 -0.99
N TYR A 193 -20.53 -14.01 -0.29
CA TYR A 193 -19.95 -12.73 -0.69
C TYR A 193 -18.43 -12.78 -0.53
N ILE A 194 -17.71 -12.47 -1.61
CA ILE A 194 -16.25 -12.50 -1.67
C ILE A 194 -15.76 -11.13 -2.11
N GLN A 195 -14.80 -10.58 -1.38
CA GLN A 195 -14.06 -9.39 -1.79
C GLN A 195 -12.57 -9.69 -1.67
N GLU A 196 -11.84 -9.47 -2.75
CA GLU A 196 -10.39 -9.47 -2.79
C GLU A 196 -9.91 -8.17 -3.43
N ASN A 197 -8.69 -7.76 -3.16
CA ASN A 197 -8.15 -6.51 -3.67
C ASN A 197 -6.97 -6.81 -4.60
N ILE A 198 -6.88 -6.04 -5.69
CA ILE A 198 -5.65 -5.91 -6.48
C ILE A 198 -5.14 -4.48 -6.34
N THR A 199 -3.85 -4.29 -6.59
CA THR A 199 -3.25 -2.95 -6.52
C THR A 199 -2.51 -2.64 -7.81
N VAL A 200 -2.82 -1.48 -8.38
CA VAL A 200 -2.11 -0.90 -9.54
C VAL A 200 -1.07 0.06 -9.00
N TYR A 201 0.20 -0.16 -9.35
CA TYR A 201 1.31 0.69 -8.94
C TYR A 201 1.89 1.45 -10.14
N ASN A 202 2.28 2.70 -9.92
CA ASN A 202 3.25 3.36 -10.76
C ASN A 202 4.64 2.77 -10.48
N ARG A 203 5.30 2.13 -11.45
CA ARG A 203 6.62 1.51 -11.24
C ARG A 203 7.72 2.54 -10.99
N ASN A 204 7.61 3.71 -11.60
CA ASN A 204 8.54 4.82 -11.37
C ASN A 204 8.35 5.41 -9.96
N ARG A 205 7.16 5.29 -9.39
CA ARG A 205 6.79 5.84 -8.08
C ARG A 205 5.83 4.92 -7.32
N PRO A 206 6.32 3.88 -6.64
CA PRO A 206 5.46 2.87 -6.01
C PRO A 206 4.52 3.40 -4.89
N LEU A 207 4.83 4.57 -4.33
CA LEU A 207 3.95 5.27 -3.38
C LEU A 207 2.66 5.79 -4.04
N GLU A 208 2.66 5.97 -5.36
CA GLU A 208 1.46 6.23 -6.13
C GLU A 208 0.87 4.89 -6.57
N ASN A 209 -0.15 4.46 -5.84
CA ASN A 209 -0.85 3.22 -6.09
C ASN A 209 -2.37 3.37 -5.95
N TYR A 210 -3.10 2.43 -6.54
CA TYR A 210 -4.55 2.40 -6.55
C TYR A 210 -5.06 1.01 -6.20
N TRP A 211 -5.89 0.92 -5.16
CA TRP A 211 -6.47 -0.33 -4.68
C TRP A 211 -7.84 -0.55 -5.35
N ILE A 212 -8.01 -1.69 -6.00
CA ILE A 212 -9.25 -2.06 -6.69
C ILE A 212 -9.87 -3.23 -5.93
N ALA A 213 -11.07 -3.01 -5.37
CA ALA A 213 -11.85 -4.05 -4.73
C ALA A 213 -12.63 -4.86 -5.79
N LEU A 214 -12.25 -6.12 -5.96
CA LEU A 214 -12.94 -7.08 -6.81
C LEU A 214 -13.96 -7.86 -5.99
N ARG A 215 -15.20 -7.97 -6.50
CA ARG A 215 -16.34 -8.52 -5.75
C ARG A 215 -17.05 -9.62 -6.51
N ILE A 216 -17.36 -10.72 -5.81
CA ILE A 216 -18.25 -11.80 -6.27
C ILE A 216 -19.42 -11.90 -5.29
N SER A 217 -20.63 -12.01 -5.83
CA SER A 217 -21.86 -12.18 -5.06
C SER A 217 -22.68 -13.36 -5.57
N PHE A 218 -22.95 -14.30 -4.66
CA PHE A 218 -23.93 -15.39 -4.85
C PHE A 218 -25.24 -15.13 -4.07
N GLY A 219 -25.34 -13.97 -3.42
CA GLY A 219 -26.52 -13.55 -2.65
C GLY A 219 -27.33 -12.45 -3.35
N TYR A 220 -28.18 -11.80 -2.59
CA TYR A 220 -29.04 -10.71 -3.09
C TYR A 220 -28.40 -9.32 -2.95
N VAL A 221 -27.29 -9.22 -2.22
CA VAL A 221 -26.59 -7.95 -1.98
C VAL A 221 -25.49 -7.76 -3.01
N SER A 222 -25.48 -6.61 -3.69
CA SER A 222 -24.37 -6.20 -4.56
C SER A 222 -23.29 -5.43 -3.81
N ASN A 223 -23.68 -4.66 -2.80
CA ASN A 223 -22.79 -3.76 -2.07
C ASN A 223 -22.53 -4.30 -0.67
N PHE A 224 -21.34 -4.84 -0.44
CA PHE A 224 -20.90 -5.32 0.86
C PHE A 224 -19.48 -4.84 1.15
N GLN A 225 -19.24 -4.48 2.43
CA GLN A 225 -17.95 -3.95 2.90
C GLN A 225 -17.14 -4.98 3.71
N LEU A 226 -17.81 -6.02 4.21
CA LEU A 226 -17.21 -7.09 5.02
C LEU A 226 -17.55 -8.43 4.37
N ALA A 227 -16.62 -8.92 3.55
CA ALA A 227 -16.69 -10.26 2.98
C ALA A 227 -15.57 -11.13 3.55
N SER A 228 -15.93 -12.37 3.86
CA SER A 228 -15.09 -13.40 4.47
C SER A 228 -14.07 -14.03 3.52
N GLY A 229 -14.04 -13.61 2.25
CA GLY A 229 -13.25 -14.25 1.19
C GLY A 229 -11.73 -14.20 1.37
N TYR A 230 -11.23 -13.33 2.26
CA TYR A 230 -9.80 -13.16 2.48
C TYR A 230 -9.25 -14.20 3.46
N LYS A 231 -8.98 -15.43 2.97
CA LYS A 231 -8.31 -16.48 3.74
C LYS A 231 -6.93 -15.97 4.15
N VAL A 232 -6.77 -15.64 5.44
CA VAL A 232 -5.53 -15.09 6.01
C VAL A 232 -4.31 -15.95 5.66
N SER A 233 -4.50 -17.28 5.63
CA SER A 233 -3.46 -18.22 5.24
C SER A 233 -3.01 -18.09 3.78
N TYR A 234 -3.92 -17.80 2.85
CA TYR A 234 -3.59 -17.65 1.44
C TYR A 234 -2.77 -16.38 1.21
N ALA A 235 -3.23 -15.27 1.76
CA ALA A 235 -2.53 -13.98 1.67
C ALA A 235 -1.15 -14.02 2.33
N PHE A 236 -1.06 -14.67 3.50
CA PHE A 236 0.21 -14.87 4.16
C PHE A 236 1.15 -15.70 3.30
N SER A 237 0.67 -16.82 2.76
CA SER A 237 1.48 -17.69 1.87
C SER A 237 1.93 -16.95 0.60
N MET A 238 1.09 -16.10 0.00
CA MET A 238 1.49 -15.30 -1.15
C MET A 238 2.57 -14.28 -0.81
N LEU A 239 2.39 -13.53 0.28
CA LEU A 239 3.38 -12.54 0.70
C LEU A 239 4.70 -13.19 1.15
N GLU A 240 4.63 -14.34 1.80
CA GLU A 240 5.79 -15.17 2.16
C GLU A 240 6.53 -15.62 0.90
N ASN A 241 5.82 -16.13 -0.11
CA ASN A 241 6.43 -16.51 -1.39
C ASN A 241 7.11 -15.33 -2.09
N HIS A 242 6.47 -14.16 -2.12
CA HIS A 242 7.07 -12.93 -2.65
C HIS A 242 8.33 -12.56 -1.88
N THR A 243 8.29 -12.63 -0.54
CA THR A 243 9.44 -12.34 0.33
C THR A 243 10.59 -13.29 0.06
N VAL A 244 10.35 -14.59 0.01
CA VAL A 244 11.40 -15.60 -0.23
C VAL A 244 12.03 -15.42 -1.61
N ARG A 245 11.21 -15.20 -2.65
CA ARG A 245 11.72 -14.92 -4.01
C ARG A 245 12.56 -13.66 -4.05
N PHE A 246 12.06 -12.58 -3.47
CA PHE A 246 12.80 -11.33 -3.38
C PHE A 246 14.13 -11.50 -2.64
N LEU A 247 14.14 -12.17 -1.49
CA LEU A 247 15.37 -12.40 -0.72
C LEU A 247 16.38 -13.27 -1.49
N SER A 248 15.91 -14.28 -2.22
CA SER A 248 16.75 -15.08 -3.10
C SER A 248 17.38 -14.23 -4.20
N ASP A 249 16.56 -13.47 -4.94
CA ASP A 249 17.01 -12.60 -6.02
C ASP A 249 17.95 -11.49 -5.51
N PHE A 250 17.63 -10.88 -4.36
CA PHE A 250 18.46 -9.86 -3.72
C PHE A 250 19.84 -10.43 -3.36
N ASN A 251 19.89 -11.64 -2.79
CA ASN A 251 21.14 -12.29 -2.42
C ASN A 251 22.00 -12.67 -3.64
N GLN A 252 21.39 -13.01 -4.78
CA GLN A 252 22.12 -13.27 -6.02
C GLN A 252 22.72 -11.99 -6.63
N ASN A 253 22.10 -10.83 -6.38
CA ASN A 253 22.47 -9.55 -6.98
C ASN A 253 23.17 -8.59 -6.00
N LEU A 254 23.81 -9.11 -4.94
CA LEU A 254 24.48 -8.29 -3.91
C LEU A 254 25.60 -7.40 -4.44
N HIS A 255 26.27 -7.82 -5.52
CA HIS A 255 27.36 -7.06 -6.14
C HIS A 255 26.89 -5.69 -6.67
N LEU A 256 25.60 -5.52 -6.96
CA LEU A 256 25.01 -4.27 -7.43
C LEU A 256 24.98 -3.16 -6.36
N PHE A 257 25.19 -3.53 -5.10
CA PHE A 257 25.13 -2.61 -3.95
C PHE A 257 26.51 -2.10 -3.51
N VAL A 258 27.57 -2.58 -4.16
CA VAL A 258 28.93 -2.08 -3.93
C VAL A 258 29.16 -0.91 -4.89
N PRO A 259 29.51 0.28 -4.39
CA PRO A 259 29.86 1.39 -5.27
C PRO A 259 31.14 1.04 -6.04
N SER A 260 30.98 0.66 -7.30
CA SER A 260 32.07 0.45 -8.27
C SER A 260 31.94 1.48 -9.38
N GLU A 261 33.08 2.04 -9.82
CA GLU A 261 33.19 3.18 -10.74
C GLU A 261 32.92 2.86 -12.23
N THR A 262 32.36 1.69 -12.55
CA THR A 262 32.14 1.26 -13.94
C THR A 262 30.75 1.67 -14.46
N PRO A 263 30.62 2.03 -15.75
CA PRO A 263 29.42 2.64 -16.30
C PRO A 263 28.22 1.69 -16.17
N ASN A 264 27.14 2.22 -15.60
CA ASN A 264 25.86 1.54 -15.40
C ASN A 264 25.33 0.92 -16.69
N ASP A 265 25.45 -0.41 -16.83
CA ASP A 265 24.71 -1.15 -17.86
C ASP A 265 23.20 -0.95 -17.64
N GLU A 266 22.46 -0.65 -18.71
CA GLU A 266 21.01 -0.44 -18.70
C GLU A 266 20.27 -1.63 -18.05
N GLN A 267 20.80 -2.85 -18.25
CA GLN A 267 20.28 -4.08 -17.67
C GLN A 267 20.45 -4.15 -16.14
N THR A 268 21.58 -3.64 -15.63
CA THR A 268 21.86 -3.56 -14.19
C THR A 268 20.90 -2.59 -13.52
N ASN A 269 20.70 -1.42 -14.11
CA ASN A 269 19.73 -0.43 -13.64
C ASN A 269 18.31 -1.00 -13.62
N LYS A 270 17.89 -1.68 -14.68
CA LYS A 270 16.58 -2.32 -14.76
C LYS A 270 16.37 -3.34 -13.64
N LYS A 271 17.34 -4.23 -13.41
CA LYS A 271 17.24 -5.24 -12.34
C LYS A 271 17.20 -4.59 -10.95
N MET A 272 17.93 -3.51 -10.73
CA MET A 272 17.89 -2.77 -9.46
C MET A 272 16.54 -2.11 -9.24
N VAL A 273 15.93 -1.53 -10.28
CA VAL A 273 14.58 -0.97 -10.23
C VAL A 273 13.54 -2.06 -9.94
N ASP A 274 13.64 -3.22 -10.59
CA ASP A 274 12.77 -4.37 -10.36
C ASP A 274 12.83 -4.86 -8.91
N LEU A 275 14.04 -5.07 -8.38
CA LEU A 275 14.26 -5.49 -6.99
C LEU A 275 13.70 -4.47 -6.01
N ARG A 276 13.94 -3.18 -6.28
CA ARG A 276 13.42 -2.10 -5.45
C ARG A 276 11.90 -2.11 -5.45
N PHE A 277 11.27 -2.23 -6.61
CA PHE A 277 9.81 -2.31 -6.71
C PHE A 277 9.25 -3.47 -5.88
N GLN A 278 9.81 -4.67 -6.04
CA GLN A 278 9.39 -5.85 -5.28
C GLN A 278 9.52 -5.62 -3.77
N TYR A 279 10.63 -5.03 -3.33
CA TYR A 279 10.84 -4.71 -1.92
C TYR A 279 9.77 -3.75 -1.37
N TYR A 280 9.49 -2.66 -2.10
CA TYR A 280 8.45 -1.71 -1.72
C TYR A 280 7.06 -2.36 -1.67
N PHE A 281 6.72 -3.16 -2.67
CA PHE A 281 5.46 -3.91 -2.71
C PHE A 281 5.29 -4.79 -1.46
N ILE A 282 6.31 -5.59 -1.11
CA ILE A 282 6.26 -6.47 0.05
C ILE A 282 6.05 -5.64 1.32
N VAL A 283 6.77 -4.52 1.48
CA VAL A 283 6.64 -3.65 2.65
C VAL A 283 5.24 -3.03 2.73
N ASP A 284 4.68 -2.56 1.62
CA ASP A 284 3.33 -1.97 1.61
C ASP A 284 2.26 -3.00 2.01
N GLN A 285 2.35 -4.22 1.49
CA GLN A 285 1.47 -5.32 1.89
C GLN A 285 1.66 -5.71 3.37
N LEU A 286 2.90 -5.74 3.87
CA LEU A 286 3.18 -5.99 5.28
C LEU A 286 2.52 -4.93 6.18
N VAL A 287 2.60 -3.64 5.80
CA VAL A 287 1.91 -2.56 6.52
C VAL A 287 0.40 -2.79 6.51
N TYR A 288 -0.19 -3.04 5.34
CA TYR A 288 -1.62 -3.27 5.20
C TYR A 288 -2.11 -4.45 6.07
N TYR A 289 -1.46 -5.61 5.98
CA TYR A 289 -1.91 -6.77 6.75
C TYR A 289 -1.62 -6.64 8.24
N ALA A 290 -0.46 -6.13 8.64
CA ALA A 290 -0.13 -5.99 10.05
C ALA A 290 -0.96 -4.92 10.77
N THR A 291 -1.45 -3.89 10.05
CA THR A 291 -2.33 -2.85 10.62
C THR A 291 -3.80 -3.28 10.71
N ILE A 292 -4.29 -4.10 9.78
CA ILE A 292 -5.69 -4.55 9.75
C ILE A 292 -5.89 -5.87 10.51
N LYS A 293 -4.93 -6.80 10.40
CA LYS A 293 -4.98 -8.13 10.99
C LYS A 293 -3.74 -8.29 11.86
N THR A 294 -3.86 -7.98 13.15
CA THR A 294 -2.79 -8.11 14.14
C THR A 294 -2.46 -9.59 14.39
N SER A 295 -1.79 -10.21 13.42
CA SER A 295 -1.28 -11.57 13.49
C SER A 295 0.23 -11.53 13.64
N GLU A 296 0.76 -12.31 14.57
CA GLU A 296 2.18 -12.37 14.90
C GLU A 296 3.05 -12.73 13.69
N ASN A 297 2.52 -13.56 12.79
CA ASN A 297 3.24 -14.04 11.61
C ASN A 297 3.69 -12.91 10.67
N TRP A 298 2.91 -11.81 10.58
CA TRP A 298 3.28 -10.67 9.73
C TRP A 298 4.51 -9.93 10.27
N PHE A 299 4.64 -9.80 11.59
CA PHE A 299 5.80 -9.19 12.22
C PHE A 299 7.04 -10.07 12.10
N GLN A 300 6.87 -11.39 12.17
CA GLN A 300 7.96 -12.33 11.92
C GLN A 300 8.46 -12.24 10.48
N LEU A 301 7.54 -12.16 9.50
CA LEU A 301 7.90 -11.98 8.09
C LEU A 301 8.60 -10.65 7.83
N ALA A 302 8.14 -9.57 8.46
CA ALA A 302 8.82 -8.27 8.43
C ALA A 302 10.23 -8.36 9.04
N SER A 303 10.38 -9.08 10.16
CA SER A 303 11.67 -9.30 10.83
C SER A 303 12.64 -10.07 9.94
N LEU A 304 12.17 -11.11 9.26
CA LEU A 304 12.95 -11.86 8.28
C LEU A 304 13.40 -10.94 7.12
N LEU A 305 12.47 -10.18 6.53
CA LEU A 305 12.74 -9.30 5.41
C LEU A 305 13.78 -8.23 5.76
N PHE A 306 13.49 -7.39 6.76
CA PHE A 306 14.36 -6.27 7.14
C PHE A 306 15.67 -6.76 7.75
N GLY A 307 15.63 -7.79 8.59
CA GLY A 307 16.84 -8.38 9.19
C GLY A 307 17.79 -8.94 8.14
N THR A 308 17.27 -9.61 7.11
CA THR A 308 18.10 -10.18 6.03
C THR A 308 18.67 -9.11 5.10
N VAL A 309 17.87 -8.11 4.71
CA VAL A 309 18.31 -7.03 3.81
C VAL A 309 19.26 -6.08 4.53
N LEU A 310 18.83 -5.53 5.66
CA LEU A 310 19.52 -4.44 6.35
C LEU A 310 20.54 -4.92 7.38
N GLY A 311 20.51 -6.19 7.79
CA GLY A 311 21.54 -6.79 8.64
C GLY A 311 22.90 -6.97 7.94
N ARG A 312 22.98 -6.72 6.63
CA ARG A 312 24.23 -6.81 5.85
C ARG A 312 25.20 -5.69 6.25
N GLN A 313 26.50 -6.01 6.21
CA GLN A 313 27.56 -5.05 6.55
C GLN A 313 27.50 -3.76 5.73
N THR A 314 27.07 -3.84 4.46
CA THR A 314 26.92 -2.67 3.58
C THR A 314 25.96 -1.63 4.16
N PHE A 315 24.91 -2.02 4.89
CA PHE A 315 24.01 -1.06 5.53
C PHE A 315 24.50 -0.73 6.95
N GLN A 316 24.93 -1.74 7.72
CA GLN A 316 25.36 -1.55 9.12
C GLN A 316 26.55 -0.59 9.27
N LYS A 317 27.48 -0.51 8.30
CA LYS A 317 28.61 0.43 8.34
C LYS A 317 28.22 1.90 8.13
N PHE A 318 27.13 2.15 7.39
CA PHE A 318 26.68 3.52 7.08
C PHE A 318 25.74 4.06 8.16
N GLY A 319 25.03 3.20 8.91
CA GLY A 319 24.23 3.63 10.06
C GLY A 319 25.07 4.07 11.27
N PRO A 320 24.48 4.79 12.24
CA PRO A 320 23.23 5.54 12.11
C PRO A 320 23.45 6.82 11.28
N ALA A 321 22.51 7.16 10.41
CA ALA A 321 22.55 8.37 9.58
C ALA A 321 21.14 8.90 9.29
N TYR A 322 21.04 10.18 8.92
CA TYR A 322 19.76 10.79 8.56
C TYR A 322 19.33 10.36 7.14
N LEU A 323 18.01 10.17 6.94
CA LEU A 323 17.45 9.84 5.62
C LEU A 323 17.43 11.04 4.67
N LYS A 324 17.28 12.25 5.21
CA LYS A 324 17.34 13.53 4.50
C LYS A 324 18.15 14.51 5.33
N LYS A 325 18.84 15.45 4.68
CA LYS A 325 19.58 16.50 5.39
C LYS A 325 18.60 17.35 6.20
N PRO A 326 18.84 17.62 7.50
CA PRO A 326 18.00 18.54 8.26
C PRO A 326 18.15 19.97 7.73
N ASP A 327 17.03 20.68 7.56
CA ASP A 327 17.02 22.04 6.98
C ASP A 327 17.76 23.09 7.83
N ASN A 328 18.04 22.78 9.10
CA ASN A 328 18.50 23.75 10.11
C ASN A 328 19.87 23.43 10.73
N THR A 329 20.71 22.60 10.12
CA THR A 329 22.04 22.27 10.66
C THR A 329 23.16 22.69 9.73
N GLU A 330 23.97 23.66 10.18
CA GLU A 330 25.25 24.05 9.55
C GLU A 330 26.37 23.02 9.79
N GLN A 331 26.15 22.02 10.64
CA GLN A 331 27.10 20.95 10.91
C GLN A 331 27.10 19.89 9.81
N ASP A 332 28.25 19.28 9.56
CA ASP A 332 28.39 18.10 8.70
C ASP A 332 27.68 16.90 9.34
N VAL A 333 26.40 16.76 9.00
CA VAL A 333 25.56 15.65 9.44
C VAL A 333 25.75 14.46 8.51
N LYS A 334 25.90 13.25 9.07
CA LYS A 334 25.97 12.01 8.30
C LYS A 334 24.59 11.71 7.67
N VAL A 335 24.53 11.72 6.35
CA VAL A 335 23.31 11.42 5.55
C VAL A 335 23.53 10.14 4.75
N TRP A 336 22.47 9.34 4.61
CA TRP A 336 22.50 8.15 3.78
C TRP A 336 22.75 8.49 2.30
N PRO A 337 23.62 7.75 1.59
CA PRO A 337 23.76 7.89 0.14
C PRO A 337 22.44 7.62 -0.60
N GLU A 338 22.16 8.36 -1.66
CA GLU A 338 20.88 8.29 -2.41
C GLU A 338 20.53 6.88 -2.93
N ILE A 339 21.54 6.07 -3.22
CA ILE A 339 21.36 4.69 -3.69
C ILE A 339 20.88 3.80 -2.54
N LEU A 340 21.45 3.95 -1.34
CA LEU A 340 21.18 3.11 -0.19
C LEU A 340 19.96 3.56 0.60
N VAL A 341 19.68 4.87 0.65
CA VAL A 341 18.54 5.43 1.40
C VAL A 341 17.20 4.83 0.96
N LYS A 342 17.07 4.46 -0.32
CA LYS A 342 15.88 3.83 -0.90
C LYS A 342 15.57 2.43 -0.32
N TRP A 343 16.56 1.78 0.28
CA TRP A 343 16.43 0.47 0.93
C TRP A 343 16.20 0.59 2.44
N VAL A 344 16.67 1.68 3.05
CA VAL A 344 16.51 1.94 4.47
C VAL A 344 15.17 2.63 4.77
N SER A 345 14.71 3.51 3.86
CA SER A 345 13.45 4.27 4.02
C SER A 345 12.21 3.39 4.23
N PRO A 346 12.05 2.22 3.55
CA PRO A 346 10.93 1.32 3.80
C PRO A 346 10.84 0.80 5.24
N LEU A 347 11.95 0.63 5.95
CA LEU A 347 11.93 0.28 7.38
C LEU A 347 11.34 1.42 8.21
N ASN A 348 11.75 2.67 7.94
CA ASN A 348 11.19 3.84 8.59
C ASN A 348 9.68 3.96 8.35
N TYR A 349 9.27 3.78 7.09
CA TYR A 349 7.87 3.75 6.70
C TYR A 349 7.10 2.68 7.49
N PHE A 350 7.57 1.42 7.50
CA PHE A 350 6.93 0.33 8.23
C PHE A 350 6.79 0.61 9.73
N ILE A 351 7.87 1.03 10.40
CA ILE A 351 7.86 1.31 11.85
C ILE A 351 6.93 2.47 12.21
N SER A 352 6.77 3.46 11.33
CA SER A 352 5.89 4.62 11.57
C SER A 352 4.42 4.24 11.81
N PHE A 353 3.95 3.09 11.31
CA PHE A 353 2.59 2.58 11.55
C PHE A 353 2.41 1.91 12.92
N PHE A 354 3.51 1.64 13.64
CA PHE A 354 3.50 0.93 14.93
C PHE A 354 4.21 1.73 16.03
N PRO A 355 3.69 2.92 16.40
CA PRO A 355 4.36 3.82 17.35
C PRO A 355 4.39 3.28 18.79
N TYR A 356 3.51 2.33 19.15
CA TYR A 356 3.45 1.75 20.49
C TYR A 356 4.49 0.65 20.70
N GLN A 357 4.86 0.39 21.96
CA GLN A 357 5.68 -0.76 22.33
C GLN A 357 4.91 -2.06 22.04
N ASN A 358 5.24 -2.68 20.91
CA ASN A 358 4.88 -4.05 20.62
C ASN A 358 6.16 -4.87 20.82
N PRO A 359 6.21 -5.79 21.80
CA PRO A 359 7.38 -6.63 22.06
C PRO A 359 7.93 -7.32 20.80
N MET A 360 7.04 -7.67 19.86
CA MET A 360 7.41 -8.35 18.61
C MET A 360 8.18 -7.45 17.63
N LEU A 361 8.10 -6.13 17.79
CA LEU A 361 8.78 -5.15 16.95
C LEU A 361 10.07 -4.64 17.57
N GLU A 362 10.44 -5.06 18.78
CA GLU A 362 11.61 -4.52 19.47
C GLU A 362 12.90 -4.75 18.69
N THR A 363 13.10 -5.94 18.11
CA THR A 363 14.25 -6.21 17.23
C THR A 363 14.28 -5.30 16.00
N LEU A 364 13.14 -5.02 15.39
CA LEU A 364 13.04 -4.11 14.24
C LEU A 364 13.24 -2.65 14.64
N LYS A 365 12.79 -2.25 15.83
CA LYS A 365 13.03 -0.91 16.39
C LYS A 365 14.49 -0.71 16.77
N GLU A 366 15.16 -1.73 17.28
CA GLU A 366 16.59 -1.71 17.53
C GLU A 366 17.36 -1.57 16.22
N LEU A 367 17.01 -2.38 15.21
CA LEU A 367 17.56 -2.25 13.86
C LEU A 367 17.32 -0.84 13.27
N HIS A 368 16.13 -0.29 13.44
CA HIS A 368 15.78 1.07 13.01
C HIS A 368 16.66 2.12 13.69
N LYS A 369 16.84 2.05 15.01
CA LYS A 369 17.72 2.96 15.78
C LYS A 369 19.19 2.85 15.36
N ASN A 370 19.66 1.65 15.03
CA ASN A 370 21.04 1.42 14.60
C ASN A 370 21.31 1.99 13.19
N LEU A 371 20.27 2.14 12.36
CA LEU A 371 20.40 2.57 10.97
C LEU A 371 20.00 4.04 10.75
N ILE A 372 18.99 4.54 11.46
CA ILE A 372 18.35 5.82 11.20
C ILE A 372 18.43 6.72 12.43
N THR A 373 18.98 7.91 12.24
CA THR A 373 18.87 9.00 13.21
C THR A 373 17.54 9.71 13.01
N ILE A 374 16.70 9.74 14.05
CA ILE A 374 15.43 10.48 14.08
C ILE A 374 15.71 11.88 14.65
N LEU A 375 15.12 12.91 14.05
CA LEU A 375 15.15 14.29 14.56
C LEU A 375 14.34 14.44 15.86
#